data_AF-A0A0Q9TD00-F1
#
_entry.id   AF-A0A0Q9TD00-F1
#
_cell.length_a   1.000
_cell.length_b   1.000
_cell.length_c   1.000
_cell.angle_alpha   90.00
_cell.angle_beta   90.00
_cell.angle_gamma   90.00
#
_symmetry.space_group_name_H-M   'P 1'
#
loop_
_entity.id
_entity.type
_entity.pdbx_description
1 polymer ?
#
loop_
_entity_poly.entity_id
_entity_poly.type
_entity_poly.pdbx_seq_one_letter_code
_entity_poly.pdbx_strand_id
1 'polypeptide(L)'
;MDHHATLRRLADLILVAAEHDVAAAQRVAAHAVAITMQRGGATVHLGEYAGHASAEVLGRDGRRMVIVPLFDWAPGDDVPGRWEYAVRDADGTLMARPDGDDAHGCADIWHVADHGLDLGSGTDEQHHMQHLMGDLLGWCLVLGENDPPGRVTPGQRATEYALDPYPGQRPYGSFVIDRDARCWQVRVDESRASGWAVEAAGGAVCLDAWLRDQGAIPLSARVPLLGYGSNASPGKVVANGTPLPSVHLACTMEDLASVWCVGDTRAARTPVTLDVVPGHVEQALVMMCDLDEMARLDQVEGRNSQWYDLVLLESGRVVLENGAHLPRPAVYVGGRAERCPMRLAGRPVLRVDLDHDQVRALRTHVTPTSVEPASLGPVVPVGVYPHPGDCVPHLFVYGTLKPGHERWPLLADYVVAEPVDATVAGDLRDTGYGWPALNAGTGCASGVLLRAEIAAMRQLLATLDEVEGLTAGLFCRQARAVGGQVAWVYVAGSCAGVGARLDSWPLGRPKVSSS
;
A
#
# COMPACT_ATOMS: atom_id res chain seq x y z
N MET A 1 35.00 22.12 -19.15
CA MET A 1 34.87 22.25 -20.63
C MET A 1 34.29 21.00 -21.33
N ASP A 2 34.04 19.86 -20.67
CA ASP A 2 33.44 18.65 -21.31
C ASP A 2 31.97 18.38 -20.92
N HIS A 3 31.38 19.21 -20.04
CA HIS A 3 30.02 19.01 -19.55
C HIS A 3 28.97 19.31 -20.63
N HIS A 4 29.06 20.49 -21.25
CA HIS A 4 28.20 20.93 -22.35
C HIS A 4 28.16 19.95 -23.52
N ALA A 5 29.32 19.44 -23.92
CA ALA A 5 29.45 18.45 -24.99
C ALA A 5 28.87 17.08 -24.61
N THR A 6 28.85 16.74 -23.32
CA THR A 6 28.15 15.53 -22.85
C THR A 6 26.64 15.73 -22.91
N LEU A 7 26.11 16.86 -22.42
CA LEU A 7 24.67 17.13 -22.42
C LEU A 7 24.10 17.19 -23.84
N ARG A 8 24.80 17.81 -24.80
CA ARG A 8 24.40 17.79 -26.22
C ARG A 8 24.32 16.38 -26.80
N ARG A 9 25.32 15.54 -26.52
CA ARG A 9 25.31 14.14 -26.99
C ARG A 9 24.15 13.33 -26.39
N LEU A 10 23.80 13.59 -25.13
CA LEU A 10 22.63 12.96 -24.50
C LEU A 10 21.33 13.45 -25.14
N ALA A 11 21.19 14.75 -25.39
CA ALA A 11 20.04 15.32 -26.08
C ALA A 11 19.86 14.74 -27.49
N ASP A 12 20.93 14.69 -28.29
CA ASP A 12 20.92 14.09 -29.63
C ASP A 12 20.48 12.62 -29.59
N LEU A 13 20.97 11.85 -28.62
CA LEU A 13 20.60 10.44 -28.45
C LEU A 13 19.12 10.27 -28.09
N ILE A 14 18.59 11.14 -27.24
CA ILE A 14 17.18 11.14 -26.82
C ILE A 14 16.28 11.43 -28.04
N LEU A 15 16.62 12.44 -28.85
CA LEU A 15 15.86 12.81 -30.04
C LEU A 15 15.87 11.70 -31.10
N VAL A 16 17.05 11.11 -31.37
CA VAL A 16 17.16 9.96 -32.30
C VAL A 16 16.37 8.75 -31.80
N ALA A 17 16.37 8.48 -30.48
CA ALA A 17 15.56 7.42 -29.92
C ALA A 17 14.06 7.71 -30.10
N ALA A 18 13.63 8.96 -29.93
CA ALA A 18 12.23 9.36 -30.05
C ALA A 18 11.67 9.12 -31.47
N GLU A 19 12.49 9.33 -32.50
CA GLU A 19 12.14 9.06 -33.91
C GLU A 19 11.76 7.60 -34.18
N HIS A 20 12.18 6.67 -33.32
CA HIS A 20 12.02 5.24 -33.53
C HIS A 20 11.15 4.56 -32.47
N ASP A 21 11.27 4.95 -31.20
CA ASP A 21 10.56 4.37 -30.06
C ASP A 21 10.49 5.39 -28.91
N VAL A 22 9.31 5.96 -28.70
CA VAL A 22 9.04 6.94 -27.64
C VAL A 22 9.34 6.38 -26.24
N ALA A 23 9.07 5.10 -25.99
CA ALA A 23 9.34 4.48 -24.70
C ALA A 23 10.85 4.28 -24.48
N ALA A 24 11.59 3.95 -25.55
CA ALA A 24 13.06 3.92 -25.49
C ALA A 24 13.63 5.32 -25.24
N ALA A 25 13.11 6.34 -25.91
CA ALA A 25 13.51 7.73 -25.70
C ALA A 25 13.27 8.18 -24.26
N GLN A 26 12.12 7.81 -23.68
CA GLN A 26 11.79 8.10 -22.29
C GLN A 26 12.78 7.44 -21.31
N ARG A 27 13.15 6.18 -21.54
CA ARG A 27 14.21 5.50 -20.75
C ARG A 27 15.55 6.21 -20.89
N VAL A 28 15.97 6.53 -22.12
CA VAL A 28 17.23 7.24 -22.36
C VAL A 28 17.22 8.62 -21.67
N ALA A 29 16.09 9.32 -21.67
CA ALA A 29 15.93 10.59 -20.96
C ALA A 29 16.07 10.42 -19.44
N ALA A 30 15.45 9.40 -18.84
CA ALA A 30 15.58 9.12 -17.40
C ALA A 30 17.05 8.80 -17.03
N HIS A 31 17.73 8.01 -17.87
CA HIS A 31 19.17 7.76 -17.74
C HIS A 31 20.01 9.02 -17.85
N ALA A 32 19.69 9.91 -18.80
CA ALA A 32 20.39 11.17 -18.97
C ALA A 32 20.22 12.10 -17.74
N VAL A 33 19.00 12.16 -17.18
CA VAL A 33 18.72 12.87 -15.92
C VAL A 33 19.57 12.28 -14.79
N ALA A 34 19.58 10.94 -14.64
CA ALA A 34 20.35 10.29 -13.60
C ALA A 34 21.86 10.54 -13.71
N ILE A 35 22.43 10.44 -14.90
CA ILE A 35 23.85 10.75 -15.15
C ILE A 35 24.17 12.21 -14.80
N THR A 36 23.27 13.12 -15.18
CA THR A 36 23.43 14.55 -14.94
C THR A 36 23.43 14.85 -13.43
N MET A 37 22.49 14.26 -12.70
CA MET A 37 22.35 14.42 -11.25
C MET A 37 23.48 13.74 -10.46
N GLN A 38 23.90 12.54 -10.86
CA GLN A 38 25.05 11.84 -10.26
C GLN A 38 26.36 12.62 -10.41
N ARG A 39 26.57 13.27 -11.57
CA ARG A 39 27.72 14.17 -11.78
C ARG A 39 27.68 15.40 -10.90
N GLY A 40 26.49 15.86 -10.51
CA GLY A 40 26.32 16.89 -9.49
C GLY A 40 26.70 16.42 -8.09
N GLY A 41 26.81 15.11 -7.85
CA GLY A 41 27.10 14.52 -6.54
C GLY A 41 25.86 13.97 -5.83
N ALA A 42 24.70 13.92 -6.50
CA ALA A 42 23.50 13.31 -5.95
C ALA A 42 23.55 11.77 -6.05
N THR A 43 22.93 11.09 -5.11
CA THR A 43 22.66 9.65 -5.25
C THR A 43 21.39 9.49 -6.06
N VAL A 44 21.42 8.73 -7.16
CA VAL A 44 20.27 8.58 -8.05
C VAL A 44 20.05 7.13 -8.40
N HIS A 45 18.79 6.71 -8.32
CA HIS A 45 18.30 5.42 -8.78
C HIS A 45 17.39 5.62 -9.99
N LEU A 46 17.41 4.67 -10.91
CA LEU A 46 16.43 4.63 -11.98
C LEU A 46 15.24 3.82 -11.52
N GLY A 47 14.04 4.28 -11.84
CA GLY A 47 12.81 3.65 -11.42
C GLY A 47 11.70 3.81 -12.45
N GLU A 48 10.49 3.60 -12.00
CA GLU A 48 9.27 3.81 -12.77
C GLU A 48 8.30 4.66 -11.94
N TYR A 49 7.69 5.68 -12.55
CA TYR A 49 6.65 6.50 -11.95
C TYR A 49 5.48 6.61 -12.93
N ALA A 50 4.29 6.21 -12.50
CA ALA A 50 3.06 6.29 -13.31
C ALA A 50 3.16 5.62 -14.71
N GLY A 51 3.90 4.52 -14.85
CA GLY A 51 4.08 3.86 -16.15
C GLY A 51 5.26 4.40 -16.98
N HIS A 52 6.01 5.34 -16.42
CA HIS A 52 7.08 6.06 -17.11
C HIS A 52 8.43 5.84 -16.44
N ALA A 53 9.49 5.71 -17.23
CA ALA A 53 10.84 5.66 -16.68
C ALA A 53 11.14 6.94 -15.89
N SER A 54 11.68 6.80 -14.69
CA SER A 54 11.96 7.91 -13.79
C SER A 54 13.39 7.87 -13.26
N ALA A 55 13.87 9.04 -12.80
CA ALA A 55 15.11 9.18 -12.06
C ALA A 55 14.80 9.65 -10.63
N GLU A 56 15.11 8.81 -9.65
CA GLU A 56 14.89 9.07 -8.23
C GLU A 56 16.16 9.58 -7.57
N VAL A 57 16.17 10.86 -7.23
CA VAL A 57 17.27 11.55 -6.56
C VAL A 57 17.07 11.47 -5.05
N LEU A 58 18.06 10.92 -4.34
CA LEU A 58 18.05 10.78 -2.88
C LEU A 58 18.80 11.94 -2.22
N GLY A 59 18.09 12.69 -1.37
CA GLY A 59 18.64 13.70 -0.47
C GLY A 59 19.36 13.09 0.73
N ARG A 60 20.30 13.83 1.31
CA ARG A 60 21.01 13.44 2.54
C ARG A 60 20.09 13.42 3.76
N ASP A 61 19.00 14.18 3.71
CA ASP A 61 17.92 14.20 4.69
C ASP A 61 16.98 12.98 4.57
N GLY A 62 17.25 12.05 3.63
CA GLY A 62 16.48 10.84 3.39
C GLY A 62 15.30 11.03 2.45
N ARG A 63 14.99 12.28 2.06
CA ARG A 63 13.93 12.60 1.10
C ARG A 63 14.29 12.14 -0.31
N ARG A 64 13.27 11.89 -1.13
CA ARG A 64 13.45 11.42 -2.51
C ARG A 64 12.72 12.32 -3.46
N MET A 65 13.39 12.76 -4.52
CA MET A 65 12.75 13.44 -5.63
C MET A 65 12.68 12.52 -6.83
N VAL A 66 11.49 12.29 -7.34
CA VAL A 66 11.25 11.49 -8.55
C VAL A 66 11.09 12.44 -9.72
N ILE A 67 11.94 12.33 -10.74
CA ILE A 67 11.88 13.10 -11.98
C ILE A 67 11.39 12.19 -13.10
N VAL A 68 10.40 12.64 -13.85
CA VAL A 68 9.75 11.89 -14.92
C VAL A 68 9.85 12.68 -16.22
N PRO A 69 10.73 12.26 -17.15
CA PRO A 69 10.72 12.74 -18.52
C PRO A 69 9.41 12.31 -19.19
N LEU A 70 8.64 13.21 -19.79
CA LEU A 70 7.37 12.90 -20.45
C LEU A 70 7.50 13.17 -21.94
N PHE A 71 7.16 12.20 -22.77
CA PHE A 71 7.11 12.42 -24.22
C PHE A 71 5.67 12.54 -24.67
N ASP A 72 5.31 13.73 -25.14
CA ASP A 72 4.14 13.94 -25.98
C ASP A 72 4.66 14.39 -27.35
N TRP A 73 4.93 13.42 -28.23
CA TRP A 73 5.51 13.68 -29.54
C TRP A 73 4.62 13.07 -30.63
N ALA A 74 3.99 13.94 -31.43
CA ALA A 74 3.33 13.55 -32.66
C ALA A 74 4.27 13.74 -33.86
N PRO A 75 4.22 12.87 -34.88
CA PRO A 75 5.02 13.06 -36.09
C PRO A 75 4.68 14.39 -36.78
N GLY A 76 5.61 15.36 -36.76
CA GLY A 76 5.47 16.67 -37.40
C GLY A 76 5.56 17.89 -36.49
N ASP A 77 5.70 17.71 -35.17
CA ASP A 77 5.90 18.83 -34.23
C ASP A 77 7.38 19.28 -34.19
N ASP A 78 7.60 20.61 -34.17
CA ASP A 78 8.93 21.23 -34.35
C ASP A 78 9.85 21.18 -33.11
N VAL A 79 9.33 21.05 -31.88
CA VAL A 79 10.12 20.88 -30.63
C VAL A 79 9.30 20.09 -29.58
N PRO A 80 9.92 19.20 -28.77
CA PRO A 80 9.32 17.96 -28.26
C PRO A 80 9.09 17.96 -26.74
N GLY A 81 8.23 17.08 -26.22
CA GLY A 81 8.31 16.61 -24.84
C GLY A 81 8.02 17.61 -23.70
N ARG A 82 7.72 17.05 -22.53
CA ARG A 82 7.46 17.75 -21.26
C ARG A 82 8.23 17.03 -20.17
N TRP A 83 8.34 17.58 -18.97
CA TRP A 83 8.85 16.82 -17.83
C TRP A 83 8.17 17.24 -16.55
N GLU A 84 8.12 16.31 -15.59
CA GLU A 84 7.51 16.52 -14.28
C GLU A 84 8.41 16.00 -13.17
N TYR A 85 8.22 16.50 -11.95
CA TYR A 85 8.85 15.95 -10.76
C TYR A 85 7.85 15.87 -9.59
N ALA A 86 8.14 14.96 -8.65
CA ALA A 86 7.43 14.79 -7.39
C ALA A 86 8.44 14.61 -6.25
N VAL A 87 8.17 15.19 -5.07
CA VAL A 87 9.04 15.04 -3.89
C VAL A 87 8.36 14.18 -2.84
N ARG A 88 9.09 13.22 -2.28
CA ARG A 88 8.69 12.36 -1.18
C ARG A 88 9.56 12.66 0.03
N ASP A 89 8.93 12.67 1.20
CA ASP A 89 9.62 12.78 2.48
C ASP A 89 10.39 11.48 2.79
N ALA A 90 11.19 11.47 3.85
CA ALA A 90 12.03 10.34 4.23
C ALA A 90 11.25 9.05 4.53
N ASP A 91 9.98 9.18 4.92
CA ASP A 91 9.04 8.08 5.16
C ASP A 91 8.31 7.62 3.88
N GLY A 92 8.60 8.23 2.74
CA GLY A 92 7.99 7.95 1.43
C GLY A 92 6.70 8.72 1.17
N THR A 93 6.21 9.51 2.13
CA THR A 93 5.02 10.36 1.99
C THR A 93 5.25 11.38 0.88
N LEU A 94 4.33 11.47 -0.07
CA LEU A 94 4.37 12.53 -1.08
C LEU A 94 4.23 13.89 -0.39
N MET A 95 5.24 14.74 -0.50
CA MET A 95 5.19 16.09 0.04
C MET A 95 4.23 16.94 -0.78
N ALA A 96 3.45 17.78 -0.10
CA ALA A 96 2.66 18.80 -0.77
C ALA A 96 3.62 19.74 -1.51
N ARG A 97 3.35 19.98 -2.79
CA ARG A 97 4.13 20.94 -3.57
C ARG A 97 3.92 22.34 -2.96
N PRO A 98 4.97 23.16 -2.74
CA PRO A 98 4.86 24.54 -2.21
C PRO A 98 3.96 25.47 -3.03
N ASP A 99 3.66 25.09 -4.28
CA ASP A 99 3.04 25.88 -5.33
C ASP A 99 1.49 25.89 -5.27
N GLY A 100 0.93 25.90 -4.06
CA GLY A 100 -0.48 26.21 -3.85
C GLY A 100 -0.82 27.64 -4.26
N ASP A 101 -1.58 27.82 -5.35
CA ASP A 101 -2.29 29.00 -5.87
C ASP A 101 -1.57 30.37 -5.99
N ASP A 102 -0.39 30.60 -5.39
CA ASP A 102 0.21 31.94 -5.23
C ASP A 102 1.69 32.06 -5.68
N ALA A 103 2.30 31.04 -6.28
CA ALA A 103 3.64 31.16 -6.84
C ALA A 103 3.62 31.95 -8.17
N HIS A 104 4.15 33.16 -8.13
CA HIS A 104 4.19 34.12 -9.24
C HIS A 104 4.80 33.56 -10.54
N GLY A 105 3.96 33.15 -11.48
CA GLY A 105 4.15 33.43 -12.92
C GLY A 105 5.39 32.87 -13.63
N CYS A 106 6.11 31.91 -13.07
CA CYS A 106 7.18 31.20 -13.76
C CYS A 106 7.05 29.69 -13.48
N ALA A 107 6.32 28.98 -14.35
CA ALA A 107 6.38 27.52 -14.43
C ALA A 107 7.77 27.01 -14.90
N ASP A 108 8.70 27.93 -15.19
CA ASP A 108 9.97 27.64 -15.85
C ASP A 108 11.12 27.32 -14.89
N ILE A 109 10.93 27.43 -13.56
CA ILE A 109 12.04 27.33 -12.61
C ILE A 109 11.66 26.46 -11.41
N TRP A 110 12.38 25.34 -11.30
CA TRP A 110 12.43 24.51 -10.10
C TRP A 110 13.64 24.91 -9.24
N HIS A 111 13.48 24.98 -7.90
CA HIS A 111 14.58 25.06 -6.96
C HIS A 111 14.56 23.91 -5.93
N VAL A 112 15.71 23.22 -5.79
CA VAL A 112 15.96 22.24 -4.71
C VAL A 112 15.67 22.82 -3.33
N ALA A 113 16.02 24.10 -3.13
CA ALA A 113 15.82 24.83 -1.89
C ALA A 113 14.35 24.95 -1.48
N ASP A 114 13.42 24.98 -2.45
CA ASP A 114 11.98 25.12 -2.18
C ASP A 114 11.38 23.88 -1.51
N HIS A 115 12.05 22.72 -1.64
CA HIS A 115 11.61 21.44 -1.07
C HIS A 115 12.51 20.96 0.08
N GLY A 116 13.50 21.77 0.47
CA GLY A 116 14.41 21.47 1.57
C GLY A 116 15.25 20.21 1.36
N LEU A 117 15.45 19.76 0.11
CA LEU A 117 16.27 18.59 -0.21
C LEU A 117 17.75 18.93 -0.02
N ASP A 118 18.42 18.29 0.94
CA ASP A 118 19.88 18.45 1.13
C ASP A 118 20.64 17.59 0.12
N LEU A 119 20.88 18.15 -1.07
CA LEU A 119 21.81 17.62 -2.05
C LEU A 119 23.18 18.26 -1.78
N GLY A 120 24.23 17.46 -1.67
CA GLY A 120 25.50 17.91 -1.09
C GLY A 120 26.14 19.14 -1.76
N SER A 121 26.86 19.96 -0.98
CA SER A 121 27.58 21.16 -1.46
C SER A 121 28.42 20.90 -2.72
N GLY A 122 28.10 21.59 -3.83
CA GLY A 122 28.84 21.50 -5.11
C GLY A 122 27.98 21.12 -6.31
N THR A 123 26.72 20.76 -6.08
CA THR A 123 25.68 20.72 -7.09
C THR A 123 25.36 22.18 -7.52
N ASP A 124 25.77 22.61 -8.72
CA ASP A 124 25.15 23.77 -9.38
C ASP A 124 23.77 23.31 -9.91
N GLU A 125 22.85 23.11 -8.97
CA GLU A 125 21.58 22.35 -9.10
C GLU A 125 20.63 22.91 -10.15
N GLN A 126 20.71 24.22 -10.36
CA GLN A 126 19.84 24.95 -11.25
C GLN A 126 20.20 24.71 -12.73
N HIS A 127 21.48 24.53 -13.07
CA HIS A 127 21.90 24.70 -14.45
C HIS A 127 21.84 23.43 -15.29
N HIS A 128 22.21 22.25 -14.80
CA HIS A 128 22.43 21.13 -15.72
C HIS A 128 21.16 20.42 -16.20
N MET A 129 20.15 20.27 -15.34
CA MET A 129 18.86 19.67 -15.75
C MET A 129 18.03 20.65 -16.58
N GLN A 130 17.94 21.92 -16.15
CA GLN A 130 17.26 22.95 -16.94
C GLN A 130 17.96 23.16 -18.28
N HIS A 131 19.29 23.08 -18.34
CA HIS A 131 20.02 23.14 -19.60
C HIS A 131 19.77 21.91 -20.48
N LEU A 132 19.73 20.69 -19.92
CA LEU A 132 19.43 19.49 -20.68
C LEU A 132 17.99 19.48 -21.20
N MET A 133 17.01 19.67 -20.31
CA MET A 133 15.59 19.53 -20.63
C MET A 133 15.04 20.78 -21.31
N GLY A 134 15.33 21.98 -20.78
CA GLY A 134 14.86 23.25 -21.33
C GLY A 134 15.68 23.72 -22.52
N ASP A 135 16.98 23.98 -22.34
CA ASP A 135 17.77 24.65 -23.39
C ASP A 135 18.14 23.76 -24.58
N LEU A 136 18.44 22.47 -24.34
CA LEU A 136 18.91 21.55 -25.37
C LEU A 136 17.78 20.73 -26.00
N LEU A 137 16.84 20.26 -25.19
CA LEU A 137 15.70 19.49 -25.66
C LEU A 137 14.48 20.36 -25.98
N GLY A 138 14.36 21.57 -25.42
CA GLY A 138 13.21 22.44 -25.64
C GLY A 138 11.96 22.05 -24.85
N TRP A 139 12.10 21.19 -23.85
CA TRP A 139 10.98 20.66 -23.06
C TRP A 139 10.58 21.64 -21.97
N CYS A 140 9.27 21.84 -21.80
CA CYS A 140 8.74 22.62 -20.69
C CYS A 140 8.52 21.76 -19.43
N LEU A 141 8.75 22.36 -18.27
CA LEU A 141 8.30 21.80 -17.00
C LEU A 141 6.78 21.87 -16.96
N VAL A 142 6.14 20.73 -16.74
CA VAL A 142 4.72 20.67 -16.44
C VAL A 142 4.50 20.27 -15.00
N LEU A 143 3.74 21.12 -14.30
CA LEU A 143 3.33 20.88 -12.93
C LEU A 143 1.94 20.26 -12.95
N GLY A 144 1.80 19.10 -12.32
CA GLY A 144 0.50 18.49 -12.05
C GLY A 144 -0.19 17.82 -13.25
N GLU A 145 0.48 17.70 -14.40
CA GLU A 145 -0.09 16.97 -15.54
C GLU A 145 -0.14 15.45 -15.29
N ASN A 146 0.80 14.94 -14.49
CA ASN A 146 0.71 13.64 -13.79
C ASN A 146 0.92 13.82 -12.27
N ASP A 147 0.39 14.90 -11.69
CA ASP A 147 -0.14 14.75 -10.32
C ASP A 147 -1.10 13.57 -10.46
N PRO A 148 -0.79 12.44 -9.79
CA PRO A 148 -1.20 11.17 -10.31
C PRO A 148 -2.71 11.21 -10.52
N PRO A 149 -3.24 10.71 -11.65
CA PRO A 149 -4.67 10.40 -11.79
C PRO A 149 -5.01 9.27 -10.80
N GLY A 150 -4.86 9.56 -9.51
CA GLY A 150 -4.30 8.63 -8.56
C GLY A 150 -4.77 8.89 -7.15
N ARG A 151 -4.81 10.11 -6.63
CA ARG A 151 -5.65 10.29 -5.44
C ARG A 151 -7.10 10.15 -5.87
N VAL A 152 -7.84 9.36 -5.11
CA VAL A 152 -9.28 9.20 -5.35
C VAL A 152 -9.95 10.55 -5.18
N THR A 153 -10.47 11.11 -6.27
CA THR A 153 -11.38 12.25 -6.19
C THR A 153 -12.64 11.78 -5.46
N PRO A 154 -13.02 12.38 -4.32
CA PRO A 154 -14.18 11.94 -3.55
C PRO A 154 -15.44 11.86 -4.42
N GLY A 155 -16.05 10.68 -4.48
CA GLY A 155 -17.27 10.44 -5.25
C GLY A 155 -17.03 10.10 -6.73
N GLN A 156 -15.78 10.03 -7.21
CA GLN A 156 -15.44 9.59 -8.56
C GLN A 156 -15.96 8.17 -8.82
N ARG A 157 -16.52 7.88 -10.00
CA ARG A 157 -16.99 6.52 -10.26
C ARG A 157 -15.82 5.57 -10.46
N ALA A 158 -15.89 4.40 -9.84
CA ALA A 158 -14.92 3.33 -10.02
C ALA A 158 -14.76 2.92 -11.50
N THR A 159 -15.82 3.03 -12.30
CA THR A 159 -15.79 2.74 -13.75
C THR A 159 -14.97 3.74 -14.58
N GLU A 160 -14.60 4.89 -14.01
CA GLU A 160 -13.70 5.86 -14.67
C GLU A 160 -12.24 5.41 -14.61
N TYR A 161 -11.90 4.45 -13.73
CA TYR A 161 -10.58 3.84 -13.71
C TYR A 161 -10.46 2.84 -14.86
N ALA A 162 -9.52 3.10 -15.77
CA ALA A 162 -9.35 2.31 -16.97
C ALA A 162 -9.07 0.83 -16.66
N LEU A 163 -9.72 -0.08 -17.39
CA LEU A 163 -9.51 -1.53 -17.25
C LEU A 163 -8.24 -2.01 -17.98
N ASP A 164 -7.72 -1.17 -18.87
CA ASP A 164 -6.59 -1.43 -19.74
C ASP A 164 -5.67 -0.20 -19.80
N PRO A 165 -4.35 -0.39 -20.00
CA PRO A 165 -3.66 -1.68 -20.10
C PRO A 165 -3.73 -2.50 -18.81
N TYR A 166 -3.66 -3.84 -18.90
CA TYR A 166 -3.64 -4.71 -17.73
C TYR A 166 -2.43 -4.35 -16.84
N PRO A 167 -2.57 -4.30 -15.49
CA PRO A 167 -3.68 -4.78 -14.66
C PRO A 167 -4.89 -3.84 -14.50
N GLY A 168 -4.88 -2.68 -15.14
CA GLY A 168 -5.87 -1.61 -14.98
C GLY A 168 -5.33 -0.47 -14.12
N GLN A 169 -5.94 0.71 -14.26
CA GLN A 169 -5.59 1.92 -13.51
C GLN A 169 -5.90 1.74 -12.03
N ARG A 170 -4.99 2.20 -11.18
CA ARG A 170 -5.07 2.11 -9.72
C ARG A 170 -4.94 3.51 -9.13
N PRO A 171 -5.78 3.90 -8.16
CA PRO A 171 -5.50 5.06 -7.36
C PRO A 171 -4.28 4.82 -6.45
N TYR A 172 -3.58 5.90 -6.14
CA TYR A 172 -2.61 6.01 -5.07
C TYR A 172 -3.28 6.10 -3.71
N GLY A 173 -2.71 5.40 -2.73
CA GLY A 173 -3.17 5.39 -1.35
C GLY A 173 -4.39 4.49 -1.12
N SER A 174 -4.86 4.50 0.13
CA SER A 174 -6.03 3.72 0.54
C SER A 174 -7.32 4.33 0.00
N PHE A 175 -8.30 3.49 -0.33
CA PHE A 175 -9.63 3.91 -0.78
C PHE A 175 -10.72 2.91 -0.42
N VAL A 176 -11.97 3.36 -0.53
CA VAL A 176 -13.15 2.53 -0.42
C VAL A 176 -14.08 2.80 -1.59
N ILE A 177 -14.71 1.76 -2.13
CA ILE A 177 -15.75 1.86 -3.15
C ILE A 177 -17.09 1.70 -2.43
N ASP A 178 -17.99 2.67 -2.54
CA ASP A 178 -19.34 2.60 -1.96
C ASP A 178 -20.30 1.73 -2.77
N ARG A 179 -21.54 1.58 -2.28
CA ARG A 179 -22.58 0.78 -2.94
C ARG A 179 -23.02 1.31 -4.30
N ASP A 180 -22.78 2.60 -4.57
CA ASP A 180 -23.07 3.25 -5.85
C ASP A 180 -21.87 3.22 -6.81
N ALA A 181 -20.85 2.41 -6.48
CA ALA A 181 -19.60 2.28 -7.22
C ALA A 181 -18.82 3.59 -7.31
N ARG A 182 -18.87 4.43 -6.26
CA ARG A 182 -18.04 5.62 -6.14
C ARG A 182 -16.88 5.39 -5.19
N CYS A 183 -15.72 5.92 -5.56
CA CYS A 183 -14.50 5.81 -4.78
C CYS A 183 -14.40 6.98 -3.80
N TRP A 184 -13.93 6.68 -2.60
CA TRP A 184 -13.63 7.65 -1.55
C TRP A 184 -12.24 7.41 -0.99
N GLN A 185 -11.47 8.49 -0.77
CA GLN A 185 -10.15 8.37 -0.18
C GLN A 185 -10.26 7.89 1.27
N VAL A 186 -9.40 6.94 1.63
CA VAL A 186 -9.19 6.49 3.01
C VAL A 186 -7.81 6.98 3.45
N ARG A 187 -7.70 7.46 4.68
CA ARG A 187 -6.43 7.88 5.28
C ARG A 187 -6.24 7.22 6.63
N VAL A 188 -4.97 7.08 6.99
CA VAL A 188 -4.57 6.75 8.35
C VAL A 188 -5.07 7.85 9.29
N ASP A 189 -5.83 7.46 10.30
CA ASP A 189 -6.26 8.33 11.39
C ASP A 189 -6.35 7.47 12.65
N GLU A 190 -5.20 7.31 13.31
CA GLU A 190 -5.05 6.53 14.54
C GLU A 190 -5.81 7.17 15.73
N SER A 191 -6.42 8.35 15.57
CA SER A 191 -7.36 8.87 16.57
C SER A 191 -8.75 8.24 16.46
N ARG A 192 -9.05 7.54 15.36
CA ARG A 192 -10.33 6.83 15.17
C ARG A 192 -10.24 5.40 15.67
N ALA A 193 -11.41 4.85 16.02
CA ALA A 193 -11.50 3.49 16.53
C ALA A 193 -10.91 2.44 15.57
N SER A 194 -11.17 2.59 14.27
CA SER A 194 -10.60 1.68 13.25
C SER A 194 -9.15 1.97 12.90
N GLY A 195 -8.58 3.11 13.31
CA GLY A 195 -7.28 3.61 12.84
C GLY A 195 -7.31 4.24 11.43
N TRP A 196 -8.50 4.33 10.82
CA TRP A 196 -8.69 4.80 9.45
C TRP A 196 -9.89 5.74 9.35
N ALA A 197 -9.82 6.71 8.44
CA ALA A 197 -10.92 7.62 8.15
C ALA A 197 -11.18 7.74 6.64
N VAL A 198 -12.45 7.85 6.27
CA VAL A 198 -12.91 8.18 4.92
C VAL A 198 -13.02 9.70 4.79
N GLU A 199 -12.44 10.29 3.75
CA GLU A 199 -12.61 11.71 3.42
C GLU A 199 -13.94 11.92 2.69
N ALA A 200 -14.96 12.33 3.45
CA ALA A 200 -16.28 12.66 2.93
C ALA A 200 -16.51 14.18 2.89
N ALA A 201 -17.54 14.62 2.16
CA ALA A 201 -17.86 16.05 2.00
C ALA A 201 -18.14 16.81 3.32
N GLY A 202 -18.51 16.09 4.39
CA GLY A 202 -18.73 16.63 5.73
C GLY A 202 -17.52 16.55 6.67
N GLY A 203 -16.35 16.16 6.16
CA GLY A 203 -15.14 15.92 6.94
C GLY A 203 -14.79 14.43 7.07
N ALA A 204 -13.66 14.15 7.71
CA ALA A 204 -13.15 12.79 7.90
C ALA A 204 -14.03 12.00 8.89
N VAL A 205 -14.50 10.83 8.45
CA VAL A 205 -15.34 9.92 9.25
C VAL A 205 -14.59 8.62 9.49
N CYS A 206 -14.64 8.07 10.72
CA CYS A 206 -14.10 6.75 11.03
C CYS A 206 -14.58 5.70 10.01
N LEU A 207 -13.67 4.92 9.43
CA LEU A 207 -14.01 3.97 8.36
C LEU A 207 -15.03 2.92 8.80
N ASP A 208 -14.92 2.38 10.02
CA ASP A 208 -15.92 1.45 10.55
C ASP A 208 -17.30 2.09 10.78
N ALA A 209 -17.34 3.40 11.09
CA ALA A 209 -18.60 4.12 11.18
C ALA A 209 -19.21 4.33 9.80
N TRP A 210 -18.39 4.72 8.82
CA TRP A 210 -18.81 4.84 7.44
C TRP A 210 -19.32 3.51 6.86
N LEU A 211 -18.62 2.39 7.11
CA LEU A 211 -19.06 1.06 6.69
C LEU A 211 -20.41 0.67 7.30
N ARG A 212 -20.62 0.99 8.58
CA ARG A 212 -21.91 0.73 9.25
C ARG A 212 -23.05 1.52 8.62
N ASP A 213 -22.82 2.78 8.28
CA ASP A 213 -23.82 3.62 7.59
C ASP A 213 -24.11 3.09 6.18
N GLN A 214 -23.10 2.48 5.54
CA GLN A 214 -23.23 1.70 4.32
C GLN A 214 -23.74 0.27 4.57
N GLY A 215 -24.25 -0.07 5.75
CA GLY A 215 -24.80 -1.39 6.09
C GLY A 215 -23.84 -2.56 5.89
N ALA A 216 -22.54 -2.33 6.03
CA ALA A 216 -21.47 -3.30 5.83
C ALA A 216 -20.78 -3.67 7.15
N ILE A 217 -20.11 -4.83 7.18
CA ILE A 217 -19.38 -5.30 8.37
C ILE A 217 -18.09 -4.49 8.60
N PRO A 218 -17.63 -4.35 9.85
CA PRO A 218 -16.41 -3.61 10.19
C PRO A 218 -15.14 -4.30 9.69
N LEU A 219 -14.02 -3.58 9.68
CA LEU A 219 -12.71 -4.11 9.28
C LEU A 219 -12.28 -5.35 10.07
N SER A 220 -12.61 -5.40 11.36
CA SER A 220 -12.20 -6.52 12.24
C SER A 220 -12.91 -7.85 11.96
N ALA A 221 -13.94 -7.83 11.10
CA ALA A 221 -14.65 -9.01 10.61
C ALA A 221 -14.26 -9.38 9.17
N ARG A 222 -13.35 -8.63 8.54
CA ARG A 222 -12.92 -8.79 7.15
C ARG A 222 -11.57 -9.48 7.07
N VAL A 223 -11.41 -10.34 6.06
CA VAL A 223 -10.17 -11.05 5.74
C VAL A 223 -9.26 -10.11 4.97
N PRO A 224 -8.04 -9.84 5.45
CA PRO A 224 -7.08 -9.08 4.67
C PRO A 224 -6.53 -9.94 3.52
N LEU A 225 -6.76 -9.50 2.29
CA LEU A 225 -6.34 -10.14 1.06
C LEU A 225 -5.39 -9.22 0.28
N LEU A 226 -4.16 -9.66 0.05
CA LEU A 226 -3.17 -8.92 -0.73
C LEU A 226 -3.56 -8.92 -2.22
N GLY A 227 -3.81 -7.74 -2.76
CA GLY A 227 -4.07 -7.44 -4.15
C GLY A 227 -2.89 -6.75 -4.82
N TYR A 228 -2.08 -7.50 -5.56
CA TYR A 228 -0.92 -7.00 -6.33
C TYR A 228 -1.20 -6.89 -7.84
N GLY A 229 -2.33 -7.45 -8.30
CA GLY A 229 -2.76 -7.54 -9.71
C GLY A 229 -3.99 -6.69 -10.03
N SER A 230 -4.90 -7.20 -10.87
CA SER A 230 -6.08 -6.44 -11.30
C SER A 230 -7.05 -6.08 -10.19
N ASN A 231 -7.06 -6.81 -9.07
CA ASN A 231 -7.93 -6.52 -7.93
C ASN A 231 -7.57 -5.21 -7.19
N ALA A 232 -6.43 -4.61 -7.54
CA ALA A 232 -6.05 -3.28 -7.09
C ALA A 232 -6.74 -2.14 -7.86
N SER A 233 -7.41 -2.43 -8.98
CA SER A 233 -8.07 -1.43 -9.82
C SER A 233 -9.57 -1.32 -9.48
N PRO A 234 -10.10 -0.13 -9.12
CA PRO A 234 -11.52 0.04 -8.83
C PRO A 234 -12.43 -0.37 -9.99
N GLY A 235 -12.04 0.00 -11.21
CA GLY A 235 -12.77 -0.37 -12.43
C GLY A 235 -12.85 -1.88 -12.60
N LYS A 236 -11.76 -2.62 -12.30
CA LYS A 236 -11.75 -4.08 -12.33
C LYS A 236 -12.60 -4.69 -11.23
N VAL A 237 -12.54 -4.16 -10.01
CA VAL A 237 -13.35 -4.64 -8.88
C VAL A 237 -14.83 -4.61 -9.24
N VAL A 238 -15.30 -3.49 -9.82
CA VAL A 238 -16.69 -3.33 -10.28
C VAL A 238 -16.98 -4.18 -11.52
N ALA A 239 -16.12 -4.21 -12.52
CA ALA A 239 -16.31 -5.02 -13.73
C ALA A 239 -16.37 -6.53 -13.43
N ASN A 240 -15.64 -6.97 -12.40
CA ASN A 240 -15.67 -8.33 -11.90
C ASN A 240 -16.96 -8.63 -11.10
N GLY A 241 -17.79 -7.64 -10.79
CA GLY A 241 -19.01 -7.82 -9.99
C GLY A 241 -18.71 -8.18 -8.54
N THR A 242 -17.60 -7.67 -7.99
CA THR A 242 -17.28 -7.80 -6.56
C THR A 242 -18.35 -7.08 -5.74
N PRO A 243 -18.90 -7.69 -4.68
CA PRO A 243 -19.84 -7.02 -3.77
C PRO A 243 -19.28 -5.70 -3.22
N LEU A 244 -20.17 -4.72 -3.00
CA LEU A 244 -19.84 -3.39 -2.51
C LEU A 244 -20.59 -3.10 -1.19
N PRO A 245 -20.02 -2.32 -0.26
CA PRO A 245 -18.77 -1.56 -0.40
C PRO A 245 -17.51 -2.44 -0.29
N SER A 246 -16.44 -2.06 -0.99
CA SER A 246 -15.15 -2.77 -0.97
C SER A 246 -14.02 -1.85 -0.51
N VAL A 247 -13.21 -2.33 0.44
CA VAL A 247 -12.17 -1.53 1.12
C VAL A 247 -10.79 -1.98 0.67
N HIS A 248 -9.95 -1.03 0.29
CA HIS A 248 -8.59 -1.24 -0.20
C HIS A 248 -7.61 -0.35 0.58
N LEU A 249 -6.72 -0.96 1.35
CA LEU A 249 -5.71 -0.27 2.14
C LEU A 249 -4.37 -0.32 1.40
N ALA A 250 -3.74 0.82 1.18
CA ALA A 250 -2.40 0.89 0.59
C ALA A 250 -1.39 0.14 1.44
N CYS A 251 -0.49 -0.56 0.77
CA CYS A 251 0.58 -1.29 1.41
C CYS A 251 1.81 -1.35 0.52
N THR A 252 2.94 -1.62 1.16
CA THR A 252 4.19 -1.96 0.51
C THR A 252 4.47 -3.44 0.76
N MET A 253 4.86 -4.15 -0.30
CA MET A 253 5.39 -5.51 -0.22
C MET A 253 6.92 -5.41 -0.22
N GLU A 254 7.58 -6.08 0.72
CA GLU A 254 9.04 -6.19 0.81
C GLU A 254 9.46 -7.65 0.62
N ASP A 255 10.58 -7.86 -0.08
CA ASP A 255 11.10 -9.17 -0.49
C ASP A 255 10.13 -9.99 -1.38
N LEU A 256 9.14 -9.31 -1.97
CA LEU A 256 8.07 -9.89 -2.79
C LEU A 256 7.85 -8.99 -3.99
N ALA A 257 7.54 -9.61 -5.13
CA ALA A 257 7.20 -8.86 -6.33
C ALA A 257 5.99 -9.48 -7.04
N SER A 258 5.20 -8.63 -7.67
CA SER A 258 4.29 -9.09 -8.72
C SER A 258 5.11 -9.41 -9.98
N VAL A 259 4.89 -10.60 -10.53
CA VAL A 259 5.64 -11.13 -11.65
C VAL A 259 4.69 -11.59 -12.74
N TRP A 260 5.09 -11.46 -13.99
CA TRP A 260 4.27 -11.95 -15.09
C TRP A 260 4.14 -13.47 -15.06
N CYS A 261 2.97 -13.99 -15.42
CA CYS A 261 2.74 -15.43 -15.56
C CYS A 261 3.27 -15.97 -16.88
N VAL A 262 3.61 -17.26 -16.92
CA VAL A 262 4.07 -17.95 -18.15
C VAL A 262 2.98 -18.03 -19.24
N GLY A 263 1.71 -18.17 -18.86
CA GLY A 263 0.59 -18.38 -19.78
C GLY A 263 -0.40 -17.22 -19.84
N ASP A 264 -1.26 -17.22 -20.86
CA ASP A 264 -2.30 -16.20 -21.03
C ASP A 264 -3.64 -16.59 -20.41
N THR A 265 -4.49 -15.57 -20.27
CA THR A 265 -5.93 -15.75 -20.07
C THR A 265 -6.61 -16.02 -21.42
N ARG A 266 -7.87 -16.48 -21.37
CA ARG A 266 -8.70 -16.64 -22.58
C ARG A 266 -8.90 -15.33 -23.36
N ALA A 267 -8.76 -14.19 -22.69
CA ALA A 267 -8.84 -12.86 -23.30
C ALA A 267 -7.49 -12.37 -23.85
N ALA A 268 -6.52 -13.28 -24.07
CA ALA A 268 -5.17 -12.97 -24.55
C ALA A 268 -4.40 -11.96 -23.68
N ARG A 269 -4.75 -11.87 -22.39
CA ARG A 269 -3.98 -11.09 -21.41
C ARG A 269 -3.01 -12.01 -20.68
N THR A 270 -1.74 -11.63 -20.63
CA THR A 270 -0.79 -12.19 -19.66
C THR A 270 -1.13 -11.67 -18.27
N PRO A 271 -1.53 -12.52 -17.31
CA PRO A 271 -1.80 -12.10 -15.95
C PRO A 271 -0.51 -12.06 -15.11
N VAL A 272 -0.62 -11.61 -13.87
CA VAL A 272 0.48 -11.65 -12.89
C VAL A 272 0.25 -12.68 -11.79
N THR A 273 1.33 -13.15 -11.19
CA THR A 273 1.35 -13.88 -9.93
C THR A 273 2.35 -13.23 -8.96
N LEU A 274 2.60 -13.85 -7.80
CA LEU A 274 3.55 -13.37 -6.79
C LEU A 274 4.77 -14.29 -6.71
N ASP A 275 5.94 -13.72 -6.46
CA ASP A 275 7.18 -14.47 -6.23
C ASP A 275 8.02 -13.80 -5.13
N VAL A 276 8.94 -14.56 -4.54
CA VAL A 276 9.92 -14.05 -3.57
C VAL A 276 11.09 -13.43 -4.30
N VAL A 277 11.32 -12.15 -4.08
CA VAL A 277 12.39 -11.38 -4.71
C VAL A 277 13.11 -10.57 -3.63
N PRO A 278 14.15 -11.13 -3.00
CA PRO A 278 14.85 -10.46 -1.89
C PRO A 278 15.38 -9.08 -2.28
N GLY A 279 15.17 -8.09 -1.42
CA GLY A 279 15.52 -6.70 -1.61
C GLY A 279 14.57 -5.91 -2.53
N HIS A 280 13.57 -6.56 -3.12
CA HIS A 280 12.55 -5.86 -3.91
C HIS A 280 11.49 -5.22 -3.02
N VAL A 281 11.02 -4.05 -3.43
CA VAL A 281 9.96 -3.31 -2.75
C VAL A 281 8.95 -2.86 -3.81
N GLU A 282 7.68 -3.21 -3.62
CA GLU A 282 6.60 -2.86 -4.56
C GLU A 282 5.35 -2.35 -3.83
N GLN A 283 4.67 -1.35 -4.39
CA GLN A 283 3.38 -0.89 -3.90
C GLN A 283 2.24 -1.83 -4.32
N ALA A 284 1.35 -2.14 -3.39
CA ALA A 284 0.17 -2.96 -3.59
C ALA A 284 -0.99 -2.47 -2.72
N LEU A 285 -2.09 -3.23 -2.70
CA LEU A 285 -3.22 -2.98 -1.82
C LEU A 285 -3.55 -4.22 -1.02
N VAL A 286 -4.06 -4.04 0.20
CA VAL A 286 -4.76 -5.08 0.96
C VAL A 286 -6.25 -4.79 0.86
N MET A 287 -6.98 -5.69 0.20
CA MET A 287 -8.43 -5.71 0.23
C MET A 287 -8.91 -6.25 1.57
N MET A 288 -9.81 -5.55 2.24
CA MET A 288 -10.44 -6.05 3.47
C MET A 288 -11.77 -6.71 3.09
N CYS A 289 -11.72 -8.00 2.77
CA CYS A 289 -12.85 -8.73 2.17
C CYS A 289 -13.78 -9.34 3.21
N ASP A 290 -15.09 -9.18 3.04
CA ASP A 290 -16.07 -10.06 3.66
C ASP A 290 -16.18 -11.42 2.93
N LEU A 291 -17.04 -12.32 3.42
CA LEU A 291 -17.16 -13.66 2.84
C LEU A 291 -17.79 -13.66 1.44
N ASP A 292 -18.67 -12.71 1.13
CA ASP A 292 -19.30 -12.60 -0.19
C ASP A 292 -18.28 -12.08 -1.21
N GLU A 293 -17.45 -11.11 -0.82
CA GLU A 293 -16.29 -10.66 -1.58
C GLU A 293 -15.30 -11.80 -1.83
N MET A 294 -14.94 -12.57 -0.80
CA MET A 294 -14.06 -13.74 -0.93
C MET A 294 -14.63 -14.78 -1.89
N ALA A 295 -15.93 -15.10 -1.78
CA ALA A 295 -16.59 -16.06 -2.66
C ALA A 295 -16.65 -15.59 -4.12
N ARG A 296 -16.78 -14.28 -4.36
CA ARG A 296 -16.71 -13.72 -5.70
C ARG A 296 -15.30 -13.76 -6.26
N LEU A 297 -14.30 -13.43 -5.46
CA LEU A 297 -12.90 -13.47 -5.87
C LEU A 297 -12.44 -14.90 -6.19
N ASP A 298 -12.88 -15.91 -5.43
CA ASP A 298 -12.62 -17.34 -5.74
C ASP A 298 -13.10 -17.71 -7.16
N GLN A 299 -14.21 -17.13 -7.62
CA GLN A 299 -14.73 -17.35 -8.97
C GLN A 299 -13.90 -16.60 -10.01
N VAL A 300 -13.57 -15.33 -9.74
CA VAL A 300 -12.79 -14.46 -10.63
C VAL A 300 -11.39 -15.04 -10.87
N GLU A 301 -10.73 -15.46 -9.79
CA GLU A 301 -9.39 -16.06 -9.81
C GLU A 301 -9.39 -17.52 -10.25
N GLY A 302 -10.57 -18.10 -10.47
CA GLY A 302 -10.71 -19.46 -10.98
C GLY A 302 -10.14 -20.52 -10.03
N ARG A 303 -10.24 -20.31 -8.72
CA ARG A 303 -9.68 -21.19 -7.68
C ARG A 303 -10.27 -22.61 -7.71
N ASN A 304 -11.57 -22.74 -8.02
CA ASN A 304 -12.20 -24.04 -8.23
C ASN A 304 -11.62 -24.83 -9.41
N SER A 305 -11.00 -24.13 -10.36
CA SER A 305 -10.26 -24.73 -11.47
C SER A 305 -8.76 -24.73 -11.23
N GLN A 306 -8.28 -24.36 -10.04
CA GLN A 306 -6.85 -24.28 -9.69
C GLN A 306 -6.05 -23.31 -10.58
N TRP A 307 -6.70 -22.30 -11.19
CA TRP A 307 -5.93 -21.26 -11.88
C TRP A 307 -5.03 -20.52 -10.90
N TYR A 308 -5.62 -20.11 -9.79
CA TYR A 308 -4.91 -19.60 -8.63
C TYR A 308 -5.28 -20.40 -7.39
N ASP A 309 -4.31 -20.59 -6.50
CA ASP A 309 -4.51 -21.07 -5.14
C ASP A 309 -4.59 -19.88 -4.18
N LEU A 310 -5.42 -19.98 -3.15
CA LEU A 310 -5.42 -19.02 -2.05
C LEU A 310 -4.42 -19.51 -0.99
N VAL A 311 -3.49 -18.66 -0.60
CA VAL A 311 -2.42 -18.96 0.37
C VAL A 311 -2.47 -17.96 1.51
N LEU A 312 -2.13 -18.38 2.73
CA LEU A 312 -1.78 -17.46 3.82
C LEU A 312 -0.29 -17.16 3.73
N LEU A 313 0.07 -15.92 3.42
CA LEU A 313 1.46 -15.53 3.15
C LEU A 313 2.34 -15.68 4.40
N GLU A 314 3.51 -16.30 4.25
CA GLU A 314 4.54 -16.43 5.30
C GLU A 314 5.93 -15.94 4.85
N SER A 315 6.06 -15.63 3.55
CA SER A 315 7.29 -15.10 2.96
C SER A 315 7.18 -13.60 2.71
N GLY A 316 8.31 -12.91 2.82
CA GLY A 316 8.39 -11.45 2.68
C GLY A 316 7.62 -10.70 3.75
N ARG A 317 7.35 -9.41 3.50
CA ARG A 317 6.62 -8.55 4.43
C ARG A 317 5.58 -7.72 3.70
N VAL A 318 4.44 -7.51 4.35
CA VAL A 318 3.40 -6.57 3.88
C VAL A 318 3.24 -5.51 4.94
N VAL A 319 3.54 -4.26 4.59
CA VAL A 319 3.49 -3.11 5.49
C VAL A 319 2.40 -2.17 5.02
N LEU A 320 1.37 -1.95 5.85
CA LEU A 320 0.27 -1.05 5.54
C LEU A 320 0.73 0.41 5.54
N GLU A 321 -0.07 1.30 4.94
CA GLU A 321 0.18 2.76 4.88
C GLU A 321 0.41 3.41 6.25
N ASN A 322 -0.10 2.83 7.34
CA ASN A 322 0.17 3.29 8.72
C ASN A 322 1.49 2.73 9.31
N GLY A 323 2.33 2.10 8.50
CA GLY A 323 3.62 1.52 8.91
C GLY A 323 3.52 0.18 9.65
N ALA A 324 2.31 -0.36 9.85
CA ALA A 324 2.14 -1.62 10.55
C ALA A 324 2.36 -2.83 9.64
N HIS A 325 3.16 -3.79 10.10
CA HIS A 325 3.34 -5.07 9.43
C HIS A 325 2.11 -5.96 9.61
N LEU A 326 1.54 -6.39 8.48
CA LEU A 326 0.45 -7.34 8.39
C LEU A 326 1.03 -8.76 8.19
N PRO A 327 0.97 -9.65 9.19
CA PRO A 327 1.84 -10.83 9.20
C PRO A 327 1.54 -11.90 8.16
N ARG A 328 0.26 -12.25 7.95
CA ARG A 328 -0.13 -13.36 7.08
C ARG A 328 -1.38 -13.04 6.25
N PRO A 329 -1.36 -11.98 5.41
CA PRO A 329 -2.50 -11.71 4.55
C PRO A 329 -2.78 -12.92 3.66
N ALA A 330 -4.06 -13.14 3.34
CA ALA A 330 -4.43 -14.08 2.31
C ALA A 330 -3.96 -13.54 0.95
N VAL A 331 -3.64 -14.41 0.01
CA VAL A 331 -3.18 -14.01 -1.33
C VAL A 331 -3.47 -15.07 -2.36
N TYR A 332 -3.89 -14.68 -3.56
CA TYR A 332 -4.00 -15.60 -4.70
C TYR A 332 -2.64 -15.74 -5.38
N VAL A 333 -2.18 -16.97 -5.61
CA VAL A 333 -0.91 -17.29 -6.28
C VAL A 333 -1.15 -18.34 -7.36
N GLY A 334 -0.31 -18.43 -8.39
CA GLY A 334 -0.57 -19.31 -9.52
C GLY A 334 -0.58 -20.78 -9.12
N GLY A 335 -1.74 -21.46 -9.27
CA GLY A 335 -1.91 -22.88 -8.93
C GLY A 335 -1.70 -23.85 -10.11
N ARG A 336 -1.45 -23.30 -11.31
CA ARG A 336 -1.22 -24.03 -12.56
C ARG A 336 0.07 -23.61 -13.23
N ALA A 337 0.58 -24.47 -14.11
CA ALA A 337 1.79 -24.20 -14.90
C ALA A 337 1.70 -22.87 -15.69
N GLU A 338 0.52 -22.54 -16.22
CA GLU A 338 0.26 -21.30 -16.95
C GLU A 338 0.18 -20.03 -16.06
N ARG A 339 0.13 -20.21 -14.74
CA ARG A 339 0.13 -19.13 -13.74
C ARG A 339 1.39 -19.10 -12.89
N CYS A 340 2.36 -19.97 -13.19
CA CYS A 340 3.65 -19.91 -12.54
C CYS A 340 4.41 -18.62 -12.92
N PRO A 341 5.31 -18.14 -12.03
CA PRO A 341 6.21 -17.04 -12.32
C PRO A 341 6.97 -17.24 -13.63
N MET A 342 6.90 -16.25 -14.52
CA MET A 342 7.74 -16.18 -15.71
C MET A 342 9.18 -15.88 -15.29
N ARG A 343 10.13 -16.67 -15.79
CA ARG A 343 11.55 -16.45 -15.57
C ARG A 343 12.33 -16.30 -16.88
N LEU A 344 13.26 -15.35 -16.88
CA LEU A 344 14.25 -15.14 -17.93
C LEU A 344 15.64 -15.35 -17.35
N ALA A 345 16.39 -16.33 -17.88
CA ALA A 345 17.70 -16.72 -17.34
C ALA A 345 17.67 -17.02 -15.82
N GLY A 346 16.58 -17.65 -15.35
CA GLY A 346 16.37 -18.00 -13.94
C GLY A 346 15.85 -16.86 -13.06
N ARG A 347 15.87 -15.60 -13.54
CA ARG A 347 15.36 -14.44 -12.80
C ARG A 347 13.87 -14.21 -13.08
N PRO A 348 13.04 -13.87 -12.09
CA PRO A 348 11.63 -13.55 -12.33
C PRO A 348 11.51 -12.30 -13.20
N VAL A 349 10.51 -12.30 -14.09
CA VAL A 349 10.17 -11.14 -14.91
C VAL A 349 9.15 -10.31 -14.15
N LEU A 350 9.60 -9.19 -13.58
CA LEU A 350 8.77 -8.35 -12.72
C LEU A 350 7.73 -7.60 -13.55
N ARG A 351 6.55 -7.38 -12.96
CA ARG A 351 5.48 -6.58 -13.58
C ARG A 351 5.90 -5.12 -13.78
N VAL A 352 6.67 -4.58 -12.85
CA VAL A 352 7.16 -3.19 -12.88
C VAL A 352 8.25 -2.96 -13.93
N ASP A 353 8.88 -4.02 -14.43
CA ASP A 353 9.95 -3.86 -15.42
C ASP A 353 9.41 -3.76 -16.86
N LEU A 354 8.22 -4.30 -17.11
CA LEU A 354 7.63 -4.43 -18.44
C LEU A 354 6.13 -4.18 -18.41
N ASP A 355 5.64 -3.39 -19.36
CA ASP A 355 4.20 -3.27 -19.60
C ASP A 355 3.61 -4.55 -20.24
N HIS A 356 2.28 -4.55 -20.40
CA HIS A 356 1.54 -5.70 -20.93
C HIS A 356 1.90 -6.06 -22.39
N ASP A 357 2.11 -5.05 -23.24
CA ASP A 357 2.45 -5.29 -24.65
C ASP A 357 3.90 -5.77 -24.78
N GLN A 358 4.80 -5.22 -23.97
CA GLN A 358 6.21 -5.61 -23.87
C GLN A 358 6.37 -7.05 -23.42
N VAL A 359 5.66 -7.49 -22.36
CA VAL A 359 5.73 -8.89 -21.93
C VAL A 359 5.13 -9.83 -22.97
N ARG A 360 4.07 -9.42 -23.68
CA ARG A 360 3.51 -10.21 -24.77
C ARG A 360 4.50 -10.38 -25.92
N ALA A 361 5.19 -9.31 -26.30
CA ALA A 361 6.26 -9.34 -27.29
C ALA A 361 7.45 -10.20 -26.83
N LEU A 362 7.87 -10.11 -25.57
CA LEU A 362 8.96 -10.93 -25.04
C LEU A 362 8.68 -12.44 -25.22
N ARG A 363 7.43 -12.86 -24.98
CA ARG A 363 7.01 -14.27 -25.09
C ARG A 363 6.99 -14.82 -26.51
N THR A 364 6.93 -13.97 -27.54
CA THR A 364 7.05 -14.46 -28.93
C THR A 364 8.51 -14.75 -29.31
N HIS A 365 9.47 -14.18 -28.57
CA HIS A 365 10.90 -14.30 -28.86
C HIS A 365 11.66 -15.19 -27.88
N VAL A 366 11.11 -15.39 -26.68
CA VAL A 366 11.71 -16.21 -25.63
C VAL A 366 10.69 -17.19 -25.10
N THR A 367 11.06 -18.47 -25.04
CA THR A 367 10.29 -19.48 -24.31
C THR A 367 10.59 -19.34 -22.82
N PRO A 368 9.67 -18.84 -21.99
CA PRO A 368 9.92 -18.73 -20.58
C PRO A 368 9.94 -20.12 -19.94
N THR A 369 10.82 -20.31 -18.96
CA THR A 369 10.82 -21.54 -18.18
C THR A 369 9.77 -21.44 -17.07
N SER A 370 8.89 -22.44 -16.99
CA SER A 370 8.09 -22.66 -15.78
C SER A 370 8.96 -23.41 -14.77
N VAL A 371 9.19 -22.78 -13.63
CA VAL A 371 9.76 -23.43 -12.45
C VAL A 371 8.63 -23.54 -11.44
N GLU A 372 8.59 -24.63 -10.67
CA GLU A 372 7.63 -24.72 -9.57
C GLU A 372 7.74 -23.45 -8.70
N PRO A 373 6.60 -22.79 -8.41
CA PRO A 373 6.61 -21.57 -7.63
C PRO A 373 7.16 -21.87 -6.23
N ALA A 374 7.93 -20.93 -5.68
CA ALA A 374 8.36 -21.02 -4.30
C ALA A 374 7.12 -21.12 -3.38
N SER A 375 7.20 -21.96 -2.34
CA SER A 375 6.13 -22.03 -1.34
C SER A 375 6.05 -20.70 -0.59
N LEU A 376 5.00 -19.92 -0.84
CA LEU A 376 4.76 -18.63 -0.19
C LEU A 376 4.07 -18.77 1.18
N GLY A 377 3.54 -19.95 1.49
CA GLY A 377 2.85 -20.27 2.74
C GLY A 377 1.83 -21.41 2.56
N PRO A 378 1.04 -21.76 3.59
CA PRO A 378 0.06 -22.83 3.47
C PRO A 378 -1.09 -22.47 2.54
N VAL A 379 -1.42 -23.40 1.65
CA VAL A 379 -2.59 -23.32 0.76
C VAL A 379 -3.87 -23.53 1.56
N VAL A 380 -4.82 -22.61 1.41
CA VAL A 380 -6.15 -22.71 1.98
C VAL A 380 -6.99 -23.65 1.10
N PRO A 381 -7.67 -24.66 1.67
CA PRO A 381 -8.50 -25.58 0.91
C PRO A 381 -9.63 -24.86 0.15
N VAL A 382 -9.94 -25.32 -1.06
CA VAL A 382 -11.06 -24.80 -1.87
C VAL A 382 -12.38 -24.88 -1.10
N GLY A 383 -13.18 -23.82 -1.15
CA GLY A 383 -14.44 -23.71 -0.39
C GLY A 383 -14.26 -23.37 1.09
N VAL A 384 -13.01 -23.18 1.55
CA VAL A 384 -12.67 -22.66 2.87
C VAL A 384 -12.06 -21.27 2.72
N TYR A 385 -12.47 -20.36 3.60
CA TYR A 385 -11.94 -19.01 3.70
C TYR A 385 -11.21 -18.82 5.03
N PRO A 386 -10.08 -18.10 5.05
CA PRO A 386 -9.43 -17.70 6.29
C PRO A 386 -10.37 -16.92 7.18
N HIS A 387 -10.25 -17.09 8.48
CA HIS A 387 -10.78 -16.15 9.45
C HIS A 387 -9.77 -15.00 9.62
N PRO A 388 -10.19 -13.76 9.94
CA PRO A 388 -9.25 -12.66 10.14
C PRO A 388 -8.16 -12.98 11.18
N GLY A 389 -8.50 -13.74 12.22
CA GLY A 389 -7.55 -14.23 13.23
C GLY A 389 -6.46 -15.18 12.68
N ASP A 390 -6.68 -15.81 11.52
CA ASP A 390 -5.68 -16.66 10.86
C ASP A 390 -4.58 -15.80 10.17
N CYS A 391 -4.86 -14.50 9.97
CA CYS A 391 -3.97 -13.53 9.32
C CYS A 391 -3.17 -12.67 10.31
N VAL A 392 -3.71 -12.48 11.53
CA VAL A 392 -3.16 -11.58 12.56
C VAL A 392 -3.00 -12.35 13.88
N PRO A 393 -1.78 -12.82 14.24
CA PRO A 393 -1.50 -13.56 15.48
C PRO A 393 -1.26 -12.66 16.70
N HIS A 394 -1.32 -11.34 16.55
CA HIS A 394 -0.98 -10.40 17.61
C HIS A 394 -2.21 -9.86 18.33
N LEU A 395 -2.11 -9.72 19.64
CA LEU A 395 -3.14 -9.16 20.52
C LEU A 395 -2.49 -8.12 21.44
N PHE A 396 -3.05 -6.92 21.51
CA PHE A 396 -2.61 -5.91 22.48
C PHE A 396 -3.58 -5.84 23.65
N VAL A 397 -3.03 -5.96 24.86
CA VAL A 397 -3.79 -5.90 26.11
C VAL A 397 -3.28 -4.78 27.00
N TYR A 398 -4.21 -3.98 27.55
CA TYR A 398 -3.87 -2.77 28.31
C TYR A 398 -4.46 -2.77 29.73
N GLY A 399 -5.17 -3.85 30.11
CA GLY A 399 -6.00 -3.88 31.32
C GLY A 399 -5.92 -5.18 32.10
N THR A 400 -7.08 -5.72 32.47
CA THR A 400 -7.21 -6.93 33.29
C THR A 400 -6.65 -8.19 32.62
N LEU A 401 -6.46 -8.15 31.31
CA LEU A 401 -5.85 -9.20 30.48
C LEU A 401 -4.31 -9.13 30.42
N LYS A 402 -3.67 -8.12 31.02
CA LYS A 402 -2.18 -8.07 31.05
C LYS A 402 -1.59 -9.20 31.91
N PRO A 403 -0.36 -9.66 31.63
CA PRO A 403 0.36 -10.59 32.49
C PRO A 403 0.32 -10.18 33.97
N GLY A 404 -0.03 -11.14 34.84
CA GLY A 404 -0.15 -10.92 36.29
C GLY A 404 -1.46 -10.26 36.77
N HIS A 405 -2.38 -9.91 35.87
CA HIS A 405 -3.70 -9.38 36.24
C HIS A 405 -4.80 -10.46 36.25
N GLU A 406 -5.96 -10.12 36.83
CA GLU A 406 -7.05 -11.07 37.14
C GLU A 406 -7.49 -11.95 35.96
N ARG A 407 -7.54 -11.41 34.74
CA ARG A 407 -8.01 -12.14 33.55
C ARG A 407 -6.87 -12.72 32.70
N TRP A 408 -5.61 -12.57 33.10
CA TRP A 408 -4.47 -13.17 32.41
C TRP A 408 -4.58 -14.68 32.16
N PRO A 409 -5.12 -15.50 33.10
CA PRO A 409 -5.26 -16.94 32.88
C PRO A 409 -6.12 -17.31 31.66
N LEU A 410 -6.94 -16.40 31.13
CA LEU A 410 -7.70 -16.63 29.89
C LEU A 410 -6.80 -16.65 28.64
N LEU A 411 -5.64 -16.00 28.70
CA LEU A 411 -4.70 -15.84 27.59
C LEU A 411 -3.45 -16.70 27.71
N ALA A 412 -3.03 -16.99 28.95
CA ALA A 412 -1.70 -17.48 29.25
C ALA A 412 -1.30 -18.73 28.43
N ASP A 413 -2.22 -19.68 28.25
CA ASP A 413 -1.96 -20.92 27.52
C ASP A 413 -1.87 -20.75 25.99
N TYR A 414 -2.32 -19.61 25.46
CA TYR A 414 -2.30 -19.31 24.03
C TYR A 414 -1.07 -18.52 23.58
N VAL A 415 -0.32 -17.91 24.51
CA VAL A 415 0.78 -17.00 24.19
C VAL A 415 2.07 -17.80 23.93
N VAL A 416 2.64 -17.63 22.74
CA VAL A 416 3.79 -18.44 22.23
C VAL A 416 5.11 -17.69 22.19
N ALA A 417 5.13 -16.42 22.59
CA ALA A 417 6.33 -15.61 22.70
C ALA A 417 6.29 -14.73 23.94
N GLU A 418 7.44 -14.23 24.37
CA GLU A 418 7.52 -13.32 25.50
C GLU A 418 6.66 -12.07 25.24
N PRO A 419 5.79 -11.67 26.17
CA PRO A 419 5.04 -10.43 26.08
C PRO A 419 5.97 -9.21 25.95
N VAL A 420 5.63 -8.27 25.04
CA VAL A 420 6.44 -7.08 24.79
C VAL A 420 5.66 -5.83 25.20
N ASP A 421 6.26 -4.98 26.03
CA ASP A 421 5.66 -3.67 26.34
C ASP A 421 5.50 -2.85 25.06
N ALA A 422 4.30 -2.30 24.87
CA ALA A 422 3.96 -1.55 23.66
C ALA A 422 2.95 -0.46 23.98
N THR A 423 2.72 0.40 22.99
CA THR A 423 1.72 1.46 23.06
C THR A 423 0.80 1.42 21.86
N VAL A 424 -0.44 1.88 22.06
CA VAL A 424 -1.41 2.11 21.00
C VAL A 424 -2.00 3.51 21.12
N ALA A 425 -2.38 4.12 20.01
CA ALA A 425 -3.06 5.41 20.04
C ALA A 425 -4.44 5.29 20.73
N GLY A 426 -4.75 6.25 21.59
CA GLY A 426 -5.97 6.29 22.38
C GLY A 426 -5.74 6.65 23.84
N ASP A 427 -6.85 6.90 24.56
CA ASP A 427 -6.84 7.28 25.97
C ASP A 427 -7.35 6.13 26.84
N LEU A 428 -6.45 5.59 27.67
CA LEU A 428 -6.83 4.60 28.68
C LEU A 428 -7.60 5.29 29.81
N ARG A 429 -8.76 4.74 30.18
CA ARG A 429 -9.59 5.25 31.27
C ARG A 429 -10.01 4.17 32.25
N ASP A 430 -10.08 4.54 33.52
CA ASP A 430 -10.68 3.75 34.59
C ASP A 430 -12.19 3.90 34.58
N THR A 431 -12.92 2.87 34.17
CA THR A 431 -14.39 2.95 34.07
C THR A 431 -15.12 3.06 35.41
N GLY A 432 -14.43 2.80 36.53
CA GLY A 432 -15.04 2.71 37.85
C GLY A 432 -15.67 1.34 38.15
N TYR A 433 -15.75 0.44 37.15
CA TYR A 433 -16.33 -0.91 37.29
C TYR A 433 -15.29 -2.01 37.52
N GLY A 434 -14.05 -1.64 37.87
CA GLY A 434 -12.97 -2.60 38.13
C GLY A 434 -12.23 -3.07 36.86
N TRP A 435 -12.46 -2.43 35.71
CA TRP A 435 -11.75 -2.70 34.46
C TRP A 435 -11.53 -1.39 33.67
N PRO A 436 -10.45 -1.27 32.88
CA PRO A 436 -10.20 -0.09 32.08
C PRO A 436 -10.86 -0.16 30.70
N ALA A 437 -11.01 1.00 30.07
CA ALA A 437 -11.44 1.12 28.69
C ALA A 437 -10.45 1.97 27.87
N LEU A 438 -10.06 1.48 26.69
CA LEU A 438 -9.27 2.23 25.73
C LEU A 438 -10.21 3.05 24.83
N ASN A 439 -10.15 4.37 24.91
CA ASN A 439 -10.95 5.24 24.05
C ASN A 439 -10.16 5.61 22.80
N ALA A 440 -10.82 5.62 21.65
CA ALA A 440 -10.25 6.21 20.45
C ALA A 440 -9.94 7.70 20.69
N GLY A 441 -8.75 8.13 20.29
CA GLY A 441 -8.28 9.50 20.49
C GLY A 441 -6.80 9.64 20.17
N THR A 442 -6.29 10.87 20.26
CA THR A 442 -4.87 11.19 19.96
C THR A 442 -3.91 10.89 21.11
N GLY A 443 -4.42 10.34 22.22
CA GLY A 443 -3.60 9.89 23.34
C GLY A 443 -2.71 8.71 22.99
N CYS A 444 -1.94 8.26 23.98
CA CYS A 444 -1.10 7.08 23.87
C CYS A 444 -1.32 6.22 25.12
N ALA A 445 -1.80 4.99 24.92
CA ALA A 445 -2.11 4.06 25.98
C ALA A 445 -1.05 2.96 26.07
N SER A 446 -0.51 2.77 27.27
CA SER A 446 0.48 1.72 27.55
C SER A 446 -0.19 0.37 27.76
N GLY A 447 0.43 -0.68 27.25
CA GLY A 447 -0.02 -2.06 27.41
C GLY A 447 1.05 -3.04 26.97
N VAL A 448 0.61 -4.24 26.61
CA VAL A 448 1.48 -5.37 26.29
C VAL A 448 1.02 -5.99 24.97
N LEU A 449 1.93 -6.10 24.02
CA LEU A 449 1.76 -6.82 22.78
C LEU A 449 2.08 -8.30 22.99
N LEU A 450 1.12 -9.15 22.67
CA LEU A 450 1.19 -10.60 22.78
C LEU A 450 1.22 -11.21 21.39
N ARG A 451 1.98 -12.28 21.22
CA ARG A 451 1.89 -13.17 20.07
C ARG A 451 1.27 -14.49 20.51
N ALA A 452 0.10 -14.80 19.97
CA ALA A 452 -0.62 -16.03 20.27
C ALA A 452 -0.42 -17.09 19.20
N GLU A 453 -0.70 -18.34 19.55
CA GLU A 453 -0.68 -19.46 18.63
C GLU A 453 -1.74 -19.26 17.55
N ILE A 454 -1.33 -19.27 16.27
CA ILE A 454 -2.25 -18.95 15.18
C ILE A 454 -3.43 -19.92 15.10
N ALA A 455 -3.19 -21.22 15.36
CA ALA A 455 -4.24 -22.23 15.32
C ALA A 455 -5.34 -22.00 16.37
N ALA A 456 -5.02 -21.29 17.44
CA ALA A 456 -5.95 -20.97 18.52
C ALA A 456 -6.59 -19.57 18.38
N MET A 457 -6.10 -18.71 17.48
CA MET A 457 -6.56 -17.31 17.38
C MET A 457 -8.06 -17.16 17.19
N ARG A 458 -8.69 -18.01 16.38
CA ARG A 458 -10.13 -17.97 16.18
C ARG A 458 -10.90 -18.21 17.47
N GLN A 459 -10.53 -19.25 18.22
CA GLN A 459 -11.16 -19.59 19.49
C GLN A 459 -10.90 -18.51 20.53
N LEU A 460 -9.65 -18.06 20.63
CA LEU A 460 -9.25 -17.01 21.55
C LEU A 460 -10.05 -15.72 21.33
N LEU A 461 -10.15 -15.28 20.08
CA LEU A 461 -10.93 -14.08 19.73
C LEU A 461 -12.41 -14.24 20.08
N ALA A 462 -13.02 -15.41 19.84
CA ALA A 462 -14.40 -15.66 20.23
C ALA A 462 -14.61 -15.56 21.75
N THR A 463 -13.70 -16.14 22.55
CA THR A 463 -13.74 -16.03 24.02
C THR A 463 -13.59 -14.59 24.48
N LEU A 464 -12.67 -13.83 23.88
CA LEU A 464 -12.47 -12.42 24.24
C LEU A 464 -13.65 -11.55 23.82
N ASP A 465 -14.31 -11.84 22.69
CA ASP A 465 -15.50 -11.12 22.26
C ASP A 465 -16.65 -11.24 23.26
N GLU A 466 -16.82 -12.42 23.86
CA GLU A 466 -17.79 -12.65 24.94
C GLU A 466 -17.40 -11.90 26.21
N VAL A 467 -16.13 -12.00 26.64
CA VAL A 467 -15.60 -11.36 27.86
C VAL A 467 -15.65 -9.84 27.79
N GLU A 468 -15.36 -9.27 26.64
CA GLU A 468 -15.37 -7.82 26.37
C GLU A 468 -16.76 -7.34 25.92
N GLY A 469 -17.78 -8.20 25.94
CA GLY A 469 -19.18 -7.78 25.75
C GLY A 469 -19.46 -7.15 24.38
N LEU A 470 -18.87 -7.70 23.30
CA LEU A 470 -19.07 -7.18 21.94
C LEU A 470 -20.53 -7.20 21.51
N THR A 471 -21.28 -8.25 21.85
CA THR A 471 -22.73 -8.34 21.55
C THR A 471 -23.53 -7.25 22.24
N ALA A 472 -23.08 -6.79 23.41
CA ALA A 472 -23.68 -5.67 24.14
C ALA A 472 -23.15 -4.29 23.66
N GLY A 473 -22.22 -4.29 22.71
CA GLY A 473 -21.56 -3.08 22.20
C GLY A 473 -20.67 -2.38 23.22
N LEU A 474 -20.24 -3.08 24.29
CA LEU A 474 -19.42 -2.48 25.35
C LEU A 474 -18.05 -2.08 24.83
N PHE A 475 -17.42 -3.00 24.11
CA PHE A 475 -16.19 -2.82 23.36
C PHE A 475 -16.39 -3.24 21.90
N CYS A 476 -15.50 -2.76 21.03
CA CYS A 476 -15.38 -3.17 19.65
C CYS A 476 -13.98 -3.72 19.42
N ARG A 477 -13.85 -4.91 18.84
CA ARG A 477 -12.55 -5.42 18.39
C ARG A 477 -12.10 -4.66 17.14
N GLN A 478 -10.83 -4.26 17.11
CA GLN A 478 -10.21 -3.48 16.05
C GLN A 478 -8.84 -4.07 15.70
N ALA A 479 -8.43 -4.00 14.43
CA ALA A 479 -7.08 -4.32 14.00
C ALA A 479 -6.30 -3.00 13.89
N ARG A 480 -5.28 -2.79 14.74
CA ARG A 480 -4.58 -1.51 14.86
C ARG A 480 -3.07 -1.65 14.80
N ALA A 481 -2.39 -0.55 14.46
CA ALA A 481 -0.94 -0.45 14.56
C ALA A 481 -0.49 -0.42 16.03
N VAL A 482 0.31 -1.40 16.44
CA VAL A 482 0.88 -1.52 17.78
C VAL A 482 2.31 -2.03 17.65
N GLY A 483 3.30 -1.22 18.07
CA GLY A 483 4.70 -1.63 18.02
C GLY A 483 5.19 -2.05 16.63
N GLY A 484 4.68 -1.42 15.57
CA GLY A 484 5.00 -1.76 14.17
C GLY A 484 4.33 -3.04 13.65
N GLN A 485 3.43 -3.66 14.42
CA GLN A 485 2.62 -4.80 13.98
C GLN A 485 1.14 -4.42 13.89
N VAL A 486 0.40 -5.07 13.01
CA VAL A 486 -1.05 -5.12 13.13
C VAL A 486 -1.40 -6.06 14.28
N ALA A 487 -2.20 -5.59 15.23
CA ALA A 487 -2.66 -6.37 16.38
C ALA A 487 -4.15 -6.16 16.66
N TRP A 488 -4.79 -7.18 17.22
CA TRP A 488 -6.14 -7.06 17.75
C TRP A 488 -6.15 -6.20 19.01
N VAL A 489 -7.08 -5.25 19.08
CA VAL A 489 -7.26 -4.34 20.19
C VAL A 489 -8.76 -4.21 20.47
N TYR A 490 -9.15 -4.26 21.74
CA TYR A 490 -10.51 -3.91 22.14
C TYR A 490 -10.57 -2.41 22.41
N VAL A 491 -11.48 -1.69 21.76
CA VAL A 491 -11.66 -0.24 21.89
C VAL A 491 -13.04 0.01 22.46
N ALA A 492 -13.18 0.99 23.35
CA ALA A 492 -14.42 1.34 24.01
C ALA A 492 -15.52 1.64 22.98
N GLY A 493 -16.66 0.98 23.12
CA GLY A 493 -17.89 1.23 22.37
C GLY A 493 -18.84 2.10 23.20
N SER A 494 -19.90 1.51 23.72
CA SER A 494 -20.91 2.20 24.54
C SER A 494 -20.38 2.72 25.87
N CYS A 495 -19.25 2.21 26.37
CA CYS A 495 -18.57 2.73 27.56
C CYS A 495 -17.56 3.86 27.27
N ALA A 496 -17.49 4.35 26.03
CA ALA A 496 -16.57 5.41 25.67
C ALA A 496 -16.78 6.70 26.49
N GLY A 497 -15.70 7.38 26.83
CA GLY A 497 -15.69 8.63 27.61
C GLY A 497 -15.93 8.46 29.12
N VAL A 498 -16.25 7.26 29.59
CA VAL A 498 -16.51 6.99 31.01
C VAL A 498 -15.21 7.03 31.82
N GLY A 499 -15.27 7.61 33.02
CA GLY A 499 -14.24 7.44 34.04
C GLY A 499 -13.03 8.35 33.93
N ALA A 500 -12.00 8.12 34.75
CA ALA A 500 -10.81 8.97 34.82
C ALA A 500 -9.69 8.46 33.89
N ARG A 501 -8.94 9.37 33.26
CA ARG A 501 -7.78 9.00 32.43
C ARG A 501 -6.68 8.35 33.28
N LEU A 502 -6.03 7.34 32.72
CA LEU A 502 -4.91 6.60 33.31
C LEU A 502 -3.71 6.60 32.36
N ASP A 503 -2.50 6.55 32.93
CA ASP A 503 -1.28 6.30 32.16
C ASP A 503 -1.08 4.80 31.89
N SER A 504 -1.42 3.96 32.87
CA SER A 504 -1.40 2.50 32.77
C SER A 504 -2.36 1.85 33.77
N TRP A 505 -2.78 0.61 33.50
CA TRP A 505 -3.61 -0.15 34.44
C TRP A 505 -2.75 -0.78 35.56
N PRO A 506 -3.00 -0.45 36.84
CA PRO A 506 -2.18 -0.89 37.97
C PRO A 506 -2.47 -2.35 38.37
N LEU A 507 -1.43 -3.05 38.85
CA LEU A 507 -1.57 -4.37 39.47
C LEU A 507 -2.32 -4.26 40.81
N GLY A 508 -3.19 -5.23 41.12
CA GLY A 508 -3.73 -5.43 42.47
C GLY A 508 -4.81 -4.45 42.94
N ARG A 509 -5.58 -3.82 42.04
CA ARG A 509 -6.73 -3.02 42.47
C ARG A 509 -7.78 -3.88 43.19
N PRO A 510 -8.20 -3.52 44.40
CA PRO A 510 -9.29 -4.23 45.07
C PRO A 510 -10.59 -4.04 44.29
N LYS A 511 -11.38 -5.12 44.12
CA LYS A 511 -12.73 -5.04 43.57
C LYS A 511 -13.54 -4.07 44.42
N VAL A 512 -14.03 -2.99 43.80
CA VAL A 512 -15.05 -2.15 44.44
C VAL A 512 -16.28 -3.03 44.57
N SER A 513 -16.68 -3.36 45.80
CA SER A 513 -17.89 -4.11 46.08
C SER A 513 -19.08 -3.33 45.52
N SER A 514 -19.73 -3.88 44.49
CA SER A 514 -20.99 -3.36 43.95
C SER A 514 -22.05 -3.43 45.05
N SER A 515 -22.50 -2.26 45.52
CA SER A 515 -23.70 -2.08 46.36
C SER A 515 -24.96 -2.08 45.52
#